data_AF-D9PX94-F1
#
_entry.id   AF-D9PX94-F1
#
_cell.length_a   1.000
_cell.length_b   1.000
_cell.length_c   1.000
_cell.angle_alpha   90.00
_cell.angle_beta   90.00
_cell.angle_gamma   90.00
#
_symmetry.space_group_name_H-M   'P 1'
#
loop_
_entity.id
_entity.type
_entity.pdbx_description
1 polymer ?
#
loop_
_entity_poly.entity_id
_entity_poly.type
_entity_poly.pdbx_seq_one_letter_code
_entity_poly.pdbx_strand_id
1 'polypeptide(L)'
;MKSISREEGRLLIETARSAIEEHLRGSETFRLPGDLPDKFRENRGVFVTLEKNGELRGCIGYPEPVRPLIDALIDAAISAATRDPRFPPVEPDELDEIEVEVSVLTPPTPIRVENPSDYPQRIRVGVDGLIVERGWARGLLLPQVATEWGWDAEEFLCNTCMKAGLPPDCFYDPQTRVYRFQAQIFSERDYR
;
A
#
# COMPACT_ATOMS: atom_id res chain seq x y z
N MET A 1 3.05 -17.04 -1.96
CA MET A 1 2.02 -15.99 -2.10
C MET A 1 1.87 -15.64 -3.56
N LYS A 2 0.64 -15.55 -4.06
CA LYS A 2 0.34 -15.38 -5.50
C LYS A 2 0.13 -13.90 -5.84
N SER A 3 0.54 -13.48 -7.04
CA SER A 3 0.15 -12.18 -7.61
C SER A 3 -1.37 -12.06 -7.70
N ILE A 4 -1.85 -10.82 -7.76
CA ILE A 4 -3.26 -10.51 -8.00
C ILE A 4 -3.45 -10.44 -9.51
N SER A 5 -4.38 -11.22 -10.06
CA SER A 5 -4.70 -11.18 -11.50
C SER A 5 -5.49 -9.91 -11.84
N ARG A 6 -5.66 -9.63 -13.13
CA ARG A 6 -6.45 -8.48 -13.58
C ARG A 6 -7.93 -8.61 -13.16
N GLU A 7 -8.50 -9.81 -13.23
CA GLU A 7 -9.88 -10.09 -12.81
C GLU A 7 -10.06 -9.93 -11.30
N GLU A 8 -9.07 -10.37 -10.52
CA GLU A 8 -9.07 -10.19 -9.07
C GLU A 8 -8.86 -8.72 -8.68
N GLY A 9 -8.03 -7.99 -9.40
CA GLY A 9 -7.85 -6.55 -9.25
C GLY A 9 -9.17 -5.79 -9.45
N ARG A 10 -9.95 -6.17 -10.47
CA ARG A 10 -11.29 -5.64 -10.71
C ARG A 10 -12.21 -5.90 -9.52
N LEU A 11 -12.20 -7.12 -8.99
CA LEU A 11 -13.02 -7.48 -7.82
C LEU A 11 -12.65 -6.66 -6.58
N LEU A 12 -11.35 -6.37 -6.37
CA LEU A 12 -10.90 -5.48 -5.29
C LEU A 12 -11.43 -4.06 -5.48
N ILE A 13 -11.33 -3.50 -6.69
CA ILE A 13 -11.87 -2.17 -7.00
C ILE A 13 -13.38 -2.12 -6.75
N GLU A 14 -14.14 -3.08 -7.29
CA GLU A 14 -15.60 -3.16 -7.12
C GLU A 14 -15.98 -3.27 -5.65
N THR A 15 -15.21 -4.03 -4.87
CA THR A 15 -15.39 -4.15 -3.42
C THR A 15 -15.11 -2.81 -2.71
N ALA A 16 -14.01 -2.12 -3.05
CA ALA A 16 -13.65 -0.84 -2.47
C ALA A 16 -14.70 0.24 -2.77
N ARG A 17 -15.15 0.34 -4.03
CA ARG A 17 -16.24 1.26 -4.42
C ARG A 17 -17.52 0.95 -3.64
N SER A 18 -17.95 -0.31 -3.64
CA SER A 18 -19.17 -0.72 -2.95
C SER A 18 -19.11 -0.39 -1.45
N ALA A 19 -17.94 -0.58 -0.81
CA ALA A 19 -17.74 -0.25 0.60
C ALA A 19 -17.90 1.25 0.87
N ILE A 20 -17.36 2.11 -0.01
CA ILE A 20 -17.51 3.56 0.09
C ILE A 20 -18.98 3.96 -0.08
N GLU A 21 -19.62 3.48 -1.15
CA GLU A 21 -21.00 3.83 -1.46
C GLU A 21 -21.98 3.43 -0.36
N GLU A 22 -21.88 2.20 0.15
CA GLU A 22 -22.73 1.72 1.24
C GLU A 22 -22.51 2.53 2.52
N HIS A 23 -21.25 2.88 2.83
CA HIS A 23 -20.94 3.69 4.01
C HIS A 23 -21.54 5.10 3.91
N LEU A 24 -21.41 5.76 2.75
CA LEU A 24 -21.96 7.10 2.53
C LEU A 24 -23.50 7.12 2.47
N ARG A 25 -24.13 6.03 2.03
CA ARG A 25 -25.60 5.86 2.08
C ARG A 25 -26.13 5.58 3.50
N GLY A 26 -25.25 5.39 4.50
CA GLY A 26 -25.63 5.07 5.88
C GLY A 26 -26.08 3.63 6.06
N SER A 27 -25.70 2.72 5.17
CA SER A 27 -25.99 1.29 5.29
C SER A 27 -25.15 0.69 6.42
N GLU A 28 -25.80 0.06 7.40
CA GLU A 28 -25.11 -0.64 8.49
C GLU A 28 -24.53 -2.00 8.06
N THR A 29 -24.87 -2.48 6.86
CA THR A 29 -24.47 -3.80 6.39
C THR A 29 -23.77 -3.75 5.04
N PHE A 30 -22.45 -3.65 5.06
CA PHE A 30 -21.66 -3.97 3.88
C PHE A 30 -21.64 -5.49 3.66
N ARG A 31 -22.05 -5.94 2.47
CA ARG A 31 -21.96 -7.35 2.08
C ARG A 31 -20.84 -7.54 1.09
N LEU A 32 -19.93 -8.44 1.41
CA LEU A 32 -18.89 -8.86 0.49
C LEU A 32 -19.51 -9.47 -0.78
N PRO A 33 -18.92 -9.22 -1.96
CA PRO A 33 -19.25 -9.98 -3.16
C PRO A 33 -18.93 -11.46 -2.91
N GLY A 34 -19.82 -12.37 -3.32
CA GLY A 34 -19.92 -13.78 -2.93
C GLY A 34 -18.60 -14.56 -2.66
N ASP A 35 -18.25 -15.49 -3.53
CA ASP A 35 -17.04 -16.31 -3.34
C ASP A 35 -15.78 -15.51 -3.65
N LEU A 36 -15.09 -15.05 -2.60
CA LEU A 36 -13.80 -14.37 -2.72
C LEU A 36 -12.64 -15.37 -2.88
N PRO A 37 -11.65 -15.05 -3.74
CA PRO A 37 -10.41 -15.81 -3.83
C PRO A 37 -9.71 -15.95 -2.46
N ASP A 38 -9.18 -17.13 -2.15
CA ASP A 38 -8.50 -17.39 -0.87
C ASP A 38 -7.35 -16.42 -0.58
N LYS A 39 -6.68 -15.92 -1.64
CA LYS A 39 -5.58 -14.95 -1.49
C LYS A 39 -6.03 -13.62 -0.88
N PHE A 40 -7.32 -13.29 -0.87
CA PHE A 40 -7.86 -12.09 -0.21
C PHE A 40 -7.96 -12.25 1.31
N ARG A 41 -7.92 -13.50 1.80
CA ARG A 41 -7.86 -13.85 3.22
C ARG A 41 -6.42 -13.82 3.76
N GLU A 42 -5.42 -13.71 2.89
CA GLU A 42 -4.03 -13.55 3.29
C GLU A 42 -3.77 -12.12 3.77
N ASN A 43 -2.93 -11.97 4.80
CA ASN A 43 -2.52 -10.65 5.26
C ASN A 43 -1.66 -9.94 4.20
N ARG A 44 -2.07 -8.75 3.78
CA ARG A 44 -1.34 -7.90 2.83
C ARG A 44 -1.49 -6.44 3.19
N GLY A 45 -0.46 -5.67 2.85
CA GLY A 45 -0.60 -4.22 2.85
C GLY A 45 -1.44 -3.77 1.66
N VAL A 46 -2.24 -2.73 1.84
CA VAL A 46 -3.10 -2.18 0.79
C VAL A 46 -3.32 -0.69 1.01
N PHE A 47 -3.37 0.06 -0.09
CA PHE A 47 -3.76 1.46 -0.11
C PHE A 47 -4.93 1.64 -1.07
N VAL A 48 -5.85 2.52 -0.68
CA VAL A 48 -6.93 2.97 -1.55
C VAL A 48 -6.74 4.46 -1.78
N THR A 49 -6.68 4.83 -3.06
CA THR A 49 -6.57 6.21 -3.51
C THR A 49 -7.87 6.55 -4.25
N LEU A 50 -8.41 7.72 -3.93
CA LEU A 50 -9.54 8.33 -4.61
C LEU A 50 -9.02 9.51 -5.39
N GLU A 51 -9.37 9.58 -6.67
CA GLU A 51 -9.09 10.73 -7.54
C GLU A 51 -10.40 11.34 -8.00
N LYS A 52 -10.49 12.67 -8.04
CA LYS A 52 -11.62 13.41 -8.64
C LYS A 52 -11.07 14.28 -9.75
N ASN A 53 -11.55 14.09 -10.97
CA ASN A 53 -11.07 14.83 -12.16
C ASN A 53 -9.54 14.77 -12.36
N GLY A 54 -8.90 13.65 -11.99
CA GLY A 54 -7.46 13.45 -12.09
C GLY A 54 -6.64 14.05 -10.94
N GLU A 55 -7.28 14.62 -9.92
CA GLU A 55 -6.62 15.14 -8.72
C GLU A 55 -6.90 14.26 -7.50
N LEU A 56 -5.93 14.17 -6.59
CA LEU A 56 -6.06 13.40 -5.35
C LEU A 56 -7.23 13.93 -4.48
N ARG A 57 -8.18 13.05 -4.15
CA ARG A 57 -9.36 13.34 -3.31
C ARG A 57 -9.31 12.65 -1.94
N GLY A 58 -8.47 11.64 -1.79
CA GLY A 58 -8.19 10.94 -0.54
C GLY A 58 -7.25 9.76 -0.76
N CYS A 59 -6.37 9.45 0.19
CA CYS A 59 -5.55 8.25 0.13
C CYS A 59 -5.25 7.74 1.54
N ILE A 60 -5.72 6.52 1.84
CA ILE A 60 -5.45 5.84 3.11
C ILE A 60 -5.09 4.39 2.82
N GLY A 61 -4.22 3.84 3.65
CA GLY A 61 -3.86 2.44 3.57
C GLY A 61 -3.05 1.93 4.74
N TYR A 62 -2.86 0.63 4.72
CA TYR A 62 -2.08 -0.10 5.70
C TYR A 62 -0.88 -0.70 4.99
N PRO A 63 0.33 -0.15 5.19
CA PRO A 63 1.51 -0.71 4.54
C PRO A 63 1.92 -2.05 5.12
N GLU A 64 1.66 -2.27 6.41
CA GLU A 64 2.00 -3.52 7.08
C GLU A 64 0.89 -4.57 6.93
N PRO A 65 1.24 -5.84 6.63
CA PRO A 65 0.27 -6.93 6.47
C PRO A 65 -0.19 -7.45 7.85
N VAL A 66 -0.90 -6.62 8.60
CA VAL A 66 -1.38 -6.95 9.97
C VAL A 66 -2.77 -7.59 9.99
N ARG A 67 -3.51 -7.54 8.88
CA ARG A 67 -4.87 -8.10 8.75
C ARG A 67 -5.11 -8.61 7.32
N PRO A 68 -6.15 -9.43 7.08
CA PRO A 68 -6.50 -9.93 5.76
C PRO A 68 -6.67 -8.80 4.74
N LEU A 69 -6.25 -9.03 3.50
CA LEU A 69 -6.33 -8.03 2.42
C LEU A 69 -7.75 -7.44 2.31
N ILE A 70 -8.78 -8.27 2.36
CA ILE A 70 -10.16 -7.82 2.19
C ILE A 70 -10.60 -6.88 3.31
N ASP A 71 -10.23 -7.18 4.56
CA ASP A 71 -10.59 -6.37 5.71
C ASP A 71 -9.82 -5.04 5.71
N ALA A 72 -8.53 -5.10 5.34
CA ALA A 72 -7.70 -3.91 5.17
C ALA A 72 -8.22 -3.01 4.05
N LEU A 73 -8.68 -3.60 2.95
CA LEU A 73 -9.20 -2.88 1.79
C LEU A 73 -10.46 -2.09 2.13
N ILE A 74 -11.45 -2.74 2.78
CA ILE A 74 -12.72 -2.10 3.13
C ILE A 74 -12.49 -0.91 4.06
N ASP A 75 -11.70 -1.13 5.11
CA ASP A 75 -11.41 -0.10 6.09
C ASP A 75 -10.57 1.04 5.48
N ALA A 76 -9.61 0.72 4.60
CA ALA A 76 -8.84 1.72 3.86
C ALA A 76 -9.71 2.52 2.89
N ALA A 77 -10.64 1.88 2.18
CA ALA A 77 -11.55 2.53 1.23
C ALA A 77 -12.47 3.54 1.94
N ILE A 78 -13.14 3.10 3.02
CA ILE A 78 -13.98 3.96 3.84
C ILE A 78 -13.17 5.12 4.42
N SER A 79 -11.96 4.82 4.94
CA SER A 79 -11.10 5.84 5.54
C SER A 79 -10.57 6.83 4.51
N ALA A 80 -10.24 6.40 3.28
CA ALA A 80 -9.83 7.29 2.20
C ALA A 80 -10.95 8.27 1.82
N ALA A 81 -12.21 7.83 1.89
CA ALA A 81 -13.37 8.68 1.62
C ALA A 81 -13.74 9.61 2.78
N THR A 82 -13.53 9.19 4.04
CA THR A 82 -14.15 9.89 5.19
C THR A 82 -13.18 10.37 6.27
N ARG A 83 -11.93 9.90 6.27
CA ARG A 83 -10.96 10.09 7.37
C ARG A 83 -9.58 10.57 6.92
N ASP A 84 -9.37 10.86 5.64
CA ASP A 84 -8.13 11.50 5.21
C ASP A 84 -8.10 12.95 5.75
N PRO A 85 -7.20 13.30 6.67
CA PRO A 85 -7.23 14.60 7.36
C PRO A 85 -6.90 15.78 6.44
N ARG A 86 -6.43 15.53 5.21
CA ARG A 86 -6.11 16.56 4.23
C ARG A 86 -7.34 17.07 3.48
N PHE A 87 -8.44 16.32 3.51
CA PHE A 87 -9.64 16.59 2.73
C PHE A 87 -10.90 16.53 3.61
N PRO A 88 -11.97 17.28 3.27
CA PRO A 88 -13.28 17.01 3.85
C PRO A 88 -13.77 15.61 3.45
N PRO A 89 -14.67 14.98 4.22
CA PRO A 89 -15.33 13.74 3.82
C PRO A 89 -15.94 13.86 2.42
N VAL A 90 -15.95 12.75 1.67
CA VAL A 90 -16.60 12.64 0.36
C VAL A 90 -18.11 12.70 0.53
N GLU A 91 -18.78 13.54 -0.25
CA GLU A 91 -20.24 13.60 -0.29
C GLU A 91 -20.82 12.64 -1.33
N PRO A 92 -22.06 12.13 -1.14
CA PRO A 92 -22.65 11.15 -2.06
C PRO A 92 -22.78 11.60 -3.52
N ASP A 93 -22.92 12.90 -3.78
CA ASP A 93 -23.01 13.47 -5.12
C ASP A 93 -21.66 13.54 -5.85
N GLU A 94 -20.54 13.42 -5.13
CA GLU A 94 -19.20 13.36 -5.73
C GLU A 94 -18.85 11.96 -6.27
N LEU A 95 -19.61 10.92 -5.92
CA LEU A 95 -19.24 9.52 -6.17
C LEU A 95 -19.11 9.15 -7.65
N ASP A 96 -19.89 9.81 -8.51
CA ASP A 96 -19.86 9.60 -9.96
C ASP A 96 -18.62 10.25 -10.62
N GLU A 97 -18.01 11.23 -9.96
CA GLU A 97 -16.80 11.92 -10.42
C GLU A 97 -15.51 11.31 -9.84
N ILE A 98 -15.64 10.44 -8.84
CA ILE A 98 -14.51 9.82 -8.16
C ILE A 98 -14.10 8.55 -8.90
N GLU A 99 -12.80 8.38 -9.07
CA GLU A 99 -12.15 7.18 -9.56
C GLU A 99 -11.41 6.49 -8.41
N VAL A 100 -11.62 5.18 -8.30
CA VAL A 100 -10.99 4.36 -7.25
C VAL A 100 -9.76 3.65 -7.81
N GLU A 101 -8.66 3.75 -7.07
CA GLU A 101 -7.44 2.99 -7.30
C GLU A 101 -7.11 2.17 -6.04
N VAL A 102 -6.75 0.90 -6.26
CA VAL A 102 -6.32 -0.03 -5.22
C VAL A 102 -4.88 -0.45 -5.47
N SER A 103 -4.02 -0.16 -4.51
CA SER A 103 -2.61 -0.53 -4.51
C SER A 103 -2.36 -1.68 -3.52
N VAL A 104 -2.19 -2.91 -4.00
CA VAL A 104 -1.92 -4.09 -3.17
C VAL A 104 -0.42 -4.33 -3.05
N LEU A 105 0.11 -4.29 -1.83
CA LEU A 105 1.51 -4.54 -1.58
C LEU A 105 1.82 -6.04 -1.67
N THR A 106 2.90 -6.37 -2.39
CA THR A 106 3.44 -7.72 -2.41
C THR A 106 4.00 -8.07 -1.02
N PRO A 107 4.00 -9.35 -0.62
CA PRO A 107 4.70 -9.75 0.59
C PRO A 107 6.17 -9.31 0.56
N PRO A 108 6.70 -8.79 1.68
CA PRO A 108 8.09 -8.43 1.77
C PRO A 108 9.00 -9.65 1.57
N THR A 109 10.00 -9.50 0.71
CA THR A 109 11.03 -10.52 0.45
C THR A 109 12.38 -10.03 0.97
N PRO A 110 13.13 -10.86 1.71
CA PRO A 110 14.41 -10.43 2.26
C PRO A 110 15.42 -10.16 1.15
N ILE A 111 16.14 -9.04 1.24
CA ILE A 111 17.29 -8.76 0.38
C ILE A 111 18.50 -9.46 1.00
N ARG A 112 19.05 -10.45 0.29
CA ARG A 112 20.25 -11.18 0.71
C ARG A 112 21.47 -10.65 -0.04
N VAL A 113 22.50 -10.28 0.73
CA VAL A 113 23.79 -9.79 0.26
C VAL A 113 24.91 -10.53 1.00
N GLU A 114 26.09 -10.62 0.38
CA GLU A 114 27.28 -11.16 1.05
C GLU A 114 27.95 -10.09 1.91
N ASN A 115 28.02 -8.85 1.40
CA ASN A 115 28.49 -7.69 2.14
C ASN A 115 27.36 -6.65 2.25
N PRO A 116 27.16 -6.01 3.42
CA PRO A 116 26.15 -4.96 3.57
C PRO A 116 26.28 -3.78 2.59
N SER A 117 27.50 -3.49 2.11
CA SER A 117 27.75 -2.50 1.07
C SER A 117 27.05 -2.81 -0.27
N ASP A 118 26.61 -4.05 -0.48
CA ASP A 118 25.95 -4.47 -1.72
C ASP A 118 24.44 -4.21 -1.71
N TYR A 119 23.87 -3.78 -0.57
CA TYR A 119 22.43 -3.51 -0.45
C TYR A 119 21.90 -2.54 -1.50
N PRO A 120 22.52 -1.34 -1.70
CA PRO A 120 22.04 -0.38 -2.69
C PRO A 120 21.94 -0.96 -4.10
N GLN A 121 22.89 -1.83 -4.50
CA GLN A 121 22.92 -2.47 -5.83
C GLN A 121 21.77 -3.46 -6.04
N ARG A 122 21.14 -3.93 -4.97
CA ARG A 122 20.01 -4.85 -5.02
C ARG A 122 18.66 -4.15 -4.99
N ILE A 123 18.62 -2.83 -4.86
CA ILE A 123 17.40 -2.03 -4.71
C ILE A 123 17.11 -1.29 -6.01
N ARG A 124 15.85 -1.34 -6.46
CA ARG A 124 15.39 -0.56 -7.63
C ARG A 124 14.52 0.59 -7.16
N VAL A 125 15.06 1.80 -7.19
CA VAL A 125 14.34 3.05 -6.88
C VAL A 125 13.11 3.19 -7.79
N GLY A 126 11.98 3.60 -7.21
CA GLY A 126 10.69 3.73 -7.91
C GLY A 126 9.95 2.42 -8.17
N VAL A 127 10.57 1.28 -7.85
CA VAL A 127 9.97 -0.05 -8.04
C VAL A 127 9.83 -0.80 -6.73
N ASP A 128 10.90 -0.83 -5.95
CA ASP A 128 10.96 -1.52 -4.67
C ASP A 128 10.61 -0.54 -3.55
N GLY A 129 9.69 -0.91 -2.66
CA GLY A 129 9.54 -0.34 -1.32
C GLY A 129 10.43 -1.09 -0.35
N LEU A 130 10.88 -0.43 0.72
CA LEU A 130 11.82 -1.01 1.68
C LEU A 130 11.20 -1.17 3.06
N ILE A 131 11.60 -2.25 3.73
CA ILE A 131 11.40 -2.44 5.16
C ILE A 131 12.75 -2.69 5.79
N VAL A 132 13.04 -1.98 6.86
CA VAL A 132 14.21 -2.21 7.72
C VAL A 132 13.73 -2.65 9.09
N GLU A 133 14.35 -3.69 9.63
CA GLU A 133 13.99 -4.28 10.92
C GLU A 133 15.23 -4.67 11.73
N ARG A 134 15.30 -4.27 13.01
CA ARG A 134 16.32 -4.73 13.97
C ARG A 134 15.71 -4.83 15.37
N GLY A 135 15.53 -6.04 15.88
CA GLY A 135 14.83 -6.27 17.15
C GLY A 135 13.36 -5.82 17.07
N TRP A 136 12.96 -4.89 17.93
CA TRP A 136 11.60 -4.30 17.93
C TRP A 136 11.46 -3.11 16.97
N ALA A 137 12.57 -2.57 16.47
CA ALA A 137 12.58 -1.43 15.56
C ALA A 137 12.20 -1.89 14.15
N ARG A 138 11.25 -1.20 13.53
CA ARG A 138 10.74 -1.49 12.19
C ARG A 138 10.33 -0.21 11.48
N GLY A 139 10.79 -0.05 10.25
CA GLY A 139 10.47 1.10 9.41
C GLY A 139 10.17 0.65 7.99
N LEU A 140 9.20 1.31 7.35
CA LEU A 140 8.76 1.02 6.00
C LEU A 140 8.63 2.31 5.20
N LEU A 141 9.16 2.32 3.98
CA LEU A 141 8.91 3.36 2.98
C LEU A 141 8.41 2.75 1.67
N LEU A 142 7.42 3.40 1.06
CA LEU A 142 6.78 2.95 -0.19
C LEU A 142 7.67 3.21 -1.41
N PRO A 143 7.47 2.48 -2.53
CA PRO A 143 8.30 2.61 -3.73
C PRO A 143 8.42 4.05 -4.27
N GLN A 144 7.33 4.81 -4.26
CA GLN A 144 7.25 6.15 -4.83
C GLN A 144 7.99 7.21 -4.01
N VAL A 145 8.23 6.97 -2.70
CA VAL A 145 8.85 7.96 -1.82
C VAL A 145 10.24 8.33 -2.31
N ALA A 146 11.04 7.33 -2.70
CA ALA A 146 12.39 7.59 -3.19
C ALA A 146 12.39 8.45 -4.46
N THR A 147 11.46 8.22 -5.39
CA THR A 147 11.34 9.00 -6.62
C THR A 147 10.82 10.42 -6.37
N GLU A 148 9.88 10.61 -5.45
CA GLU A 148 9.33 11.94 -5.11
C GLU A 148 10.41 12.85 -4.49
N TRP A 149 11.29 12.28 -3.68
CA TRP A 149 12.36 13.01 -3.02
C TRP A 149 13.69 13.05 -3.81
N GLY A 150 13.74 12.37 -4.96
CA GLY A 150 14.95 12.30 -5.78
C GLY A 150 16.09 11.52 -5.15
N TRP A 151 15.78 10.58 -4.25
CA TRP A 151 16.77 9.77 -3.55
C TRP A 151 17.32 8.64 -4.41
N ASP A 152 18.62 8.38 -4.27
CA ASP A 152 19.22 7.15 -4.76
C ASP A 152 18.92 5.95 -3.84
N ALA A 153 19.42 4.76 -4.20
CA ALA A 153 19.16 3.53 -3.45
C ALA A 153 19.78 3.53 -2.04
N GLU A 154 20.91 4.20 -1.85
CA GLU A 154 21.60 4.28 -0.56
C GLU A 154 20.91 5.31 0.35
N GLU A 155 20.57 6.48 -0.17
CA GLU A 155 19.75 7.48 0.52
C GLU A 155 18.40 6.89 0.93
N PHE A 156 17.75 6.13 0.05
CA PHE A 156 16.48 5.48 0.36
C PHE A 156 16.61 4.46 1.50
N LEU A 157 17.70 3.68 1.51
CA LEU A 157 18.00 2.73 2.58
C LEU A 157 18.25 3.44 3.91
N CYS A 158 19.05 4.51 3.89
CA CYS A 158 19.34 5.36 5.05
C CYS A 158 18.06 5.95 5.65
N ASN A 159 17.20 6.51 4.81
CA ASN A 159 15.92 7.06 5.24
C ASN A 159 14.98 5.97 5.77
N THR A 160 15.03 4.75 5.23
CA THR A 160 14.25 3.63 5.77
C THR A 160 14.78 3.20 7.15
N CYS A 161 16.10 3.17 7.37
CA CYS A 161 16.68 2.96 8.70
C CYS A 161 16.21 4.03 9.70
N MET A 162 16.26 5.32 9.32
CA MET A 162 15.79 6.40 10.17
C MET A 162 14.29 6.30 10.46
N LYS A 163 13.49 5.90 9.47
CA LYS A 163 12.05 5.62 9.64
C LYS A 163 11.79 4.50 10.66
N ALA A 164 12.71 3.54 10.78
CA ALA A 164 12.67 2.49 11.80
C ALA A 164 13.08 2.97 13.20
N GLY A 165 13.51 4.24 13.35
CA GLY A 165 14.11 4.76 14.57
C GLY A 165 15.54 4.27 14.80
N LEU A 166 16.24 3.87 13.74
CA LEU A 166 17.61 3.36 13.77
C LEU A 166 18.59 4.38 13.14
N PRO A 167 19.90 4.28 13.43
CA PRO A 167 20.92 5.06 12.73
C PRO A 167 20.83 4.87 11.20
N PRO A 168 21.11 5.89 10.38
CA PRO A 168 20.94 5.81 8.92
C PRO A 168 21.76 4.68 8.28
N ASP A 169 22.90 4.32 8.85
CA ASP A 169 23.80 3.25 8.41
C ASP A 169 23.49 1.89 9.06
N CYS A 170 22.32 1.72 9.68
CA CYS A 170 21.98 0.51 10.44
C CYS A 170 22.04 -0.78 9.62
N PHE A 171 21.93 -0.70 8.30
CA PHE A 171 22.00 -1.83 7.38
C PHE A 171 23.38 -2.49 7.32
N TYR A 172 24.45 -1.85 7.82
CA TYR A 172 25.77 -2.48 7.99
C TYR A 172 25.82 -3.49 9.15
N ASP A 173 24.90 -3.39 10.10
CA ASP A 173 24.81 -4.32 11.22
C ASP A 173 24.23 -5.67 10.76
N PRO A 174 24.91 -6.80 10.99
CA PRO A 174 24.42 -8.14 10.63
C PRO A 174 23.07 -8.53 11.28
N GLN A 175 22.67 -7.84 12.36
CA GLN A 175 21.38 -8.04 13.01
C GLN A 175 20.23 -7.30 12.30
N THR A 176 20.54 -6.35 11.41
CA THR A 176 19.55 -5.62 10.63
C THR A 176 19.09 -6.46 9.44
N ARG A 177 17.77 -6.56 9.27
CA ARG A 177 17.15 -7.21 8.12
C ARG A 177 16.53 -6.17 7.21
N VAL A 178 16.89 -6.23 5.93
CA VAL A 178 16.31 -5.40 4.88
C VAL A 178 15.42 -6.26 4.00
N TYR A 179 14.20 -5.81 3.77
CA TYR A 179 13.24 -6.45 2.87
C TYR A 179 12.84 -5.49 1.76
N ARG A 180 12.51 -6.05 0.60
CA ARG A 180 11.84 -5.33 -0.48
C ARG A 180 10.40 -5.79 -0.63
N PHE A 181 9.53 -4.91 -1.07
CA PHE A 181 8.21 -5.24 -1.59
C PHE A 181 7.89 -4.34 -2.79
N GLN A 182 6.81 -4.61 -3.49
CA GLN A 182 6.31 -3.82 -4.62
C GLN A 182 4.82 -3.55 -4.40
N ALA A 183 4.24 -2.63 -5.18
CA ALA A 183 2.79 -2.44 -5.26
C ALA A 183 2.27 -2.97 -6.60
N GLN A 184 1.16 -3.69 -6.57
CA GLN A 184 0.33 -3.97 -7.75
C GLN A 184 -0.83 -2.98 -7.72
N ILE A 185 -0.89 -2.12 -8.72
CA ILE A 185 -1.86 -1.03 -8.81
C ILE A 185 -2.98 -1.47 -9.74
N PHE A 186 -4.22 -1.25 -9.32
CA PHE A 186 -5.42 -1.49 -10.10
C PHE A 186 -6.29 -0.24 -10.04
N SER A 187 -6.57 0.37 -11.19
CA SER A 187 -7.41 1.56 -11.30
C SER A 187 -8.68 1.27 -12.08
N GLU A 188 -9.79 1.93 -11.75
CA GLU A 188 -11.02 1.87 -12.56
C GLU A 188 -10.79 2.25 -14.03
N ARG A 189 -9.82 3.13 -14.30
CA ARG A 189 -9.41 3.50 -15.66
C ARG A 189 -8.97 2.29 -16.49
N ASP A 190 -8.45 1.24 -15.85
CA ASP A 190 -7.95 0.04 -16.52
C ASP A 190 -9.08 -0.88 -17.03
N TYR A 191 -10.34 -0.62 -16.66
CA TYR A 191 -11.49 -1.50 -16.91
C TYR A 191 -12.67 -0.82 -17.62
N ARG A 192 -12.48 0.41 -18.08
CA ARG A 192 -13.44 1.13 -18.93
C ARG A 192 -13.40 0.67 -20.38
#